data_AF-A0A524NIE3-F1
#
_entry.id   AF-A0A524NIE3-F1
#
_cell.length_a   1.000
_cell.length_b   1.000
_cell.length_c   1.000
_cell.angle_alpha   90.00
_cell.angle_beta   90.00
_cell.angle_gamma   90.00
#
_symmetry.space_group_name_H-M   'P 1'
#
loop_
_entity.id
_entity.type
_entity.pdbx_description
1 polymer ?
#
loop_
_entity_poly.entity_id
_entity_poly.type
_entity_poly.pdbx_seq_one_letter_code
_entity_poly.pdbx_strand_id
1 'polypeptide(L)' 'MAAEVRPIRWRGGVLELLDQRKLPAREVYVTCRGARDTARAIKTMVVR' A
#
# COMPACT_ATOMS: atom_id res chain seq x y z
N MET A 1 2.04 -19.78 -11.26
CA MET A 1 3.08 -19.01 -10.53
C MET A 1 2.42 -17.76 -9.97
N ALA A 2 2.53 -17.48 -8.67
CA ALA A 2 1.99 -16.25 -8.11
C ALA A 2 2.88 -15.07 -8.55
N ALA A 3 2.28 -13.98 -9.01
CA ALA A 3 3.02 -12.76 -9.30
C ALA A 3 3.71 -12.25 -8.03
N GLU A 4 4.88 -11.62 -8.18
CA GLU A 4 5.61 -11.01 -7.07
C GLU A 4 4.73 -9.95 -6.38
N VAL A 5 4.41 -10.16 -5.10
CA VAL A 5 3.69 -9.17 -4.31
C VAL A 5 4.63 -8.00 -4.05
N ARG A 6 4.19 -6.79 -4.43
CA ARG A 6 4.93 -5.53 -4.21
C ARG A 6 4.18 -4.66 -3.20
N PRO A 7 4.50 -4.75 -1.90
CA PRO A 7 3.75 -4.02 -0.85
C PRO A 7 3.92 -2.51 -0.91
N ILE A 8 5.04 -2.05 -1.46
CA ILE A 8 5.43 -0.64 -1.54
C ILE A 8 5.79 -0.32 -3.00
N ARG A 9 5.25 0.78 -3.53
CA ARG A 9 5.59 1.32 -4.84
C ARG A 9 5.85 2.83 -4.72
N TRP A 10 6.83 3.32 -5.46
CA TRP A 10 7.06 4.75 -5.64
C TRP A 10 6.88 5.08 -7.12
N ARG A 11 5.88 5.90 -7.46
CA ARG A 11 5.56 6.24 -8.85
C ARG A 11 5.20 7.72 -8.96
N GLY A 12 5.85 8.43 -9.87
CA GLY A 12 5.53 9.85 -10.14
C GLY A 12 5.63 10.75 -8.91
N GLY A 13 6.58 10.49 -8.01
CA GLY A 13 6.77 11.27 -6.77
C GLY A 13 5.75 10.95 -5.66
N VAL A 14 5.02 9.85 -5.78
CA VAL A 14 3.96 9.46 -4.85
C VAL A 14 4.19 8.05 -4.34
N LEU A 15 3.97 7.85 -3.03
CA LEU A 15 3.97 6.55 -2.39
C LEU A 15 2.64 5.85 -2.63
N GLU A 16 2.68 4.63 -3.15
CA GLU A 16 1.54 3.73 -3.27
C GLU A 16 1.79 2.50 -2.37
N LEU A 17 0.88 2.22 -1.45
CA LEU A 17 0.95 1.09 -0.54
C LEU A 17 -0.12 0.06 -0.91
N LEU A 18 0.25 -1.21 -0.99
CA LEU A 18 -0.70 -2.30 -1.16
C LEU A 18 -1.52 -2.44 0.12
N ASP A 19 -2.85 -2.42 0.02
CA ASP A 19 -3.76 -2.68 1.14
C ASP A 19 -3.77 -4.17 1.49
N GLN A 20 -2.83 -4.56 2.35
CA GLN A 20 -2.61 -5.95 2.74
C GLN A 20 -3.84 -6.58 3.41
N ARG A 21 -4.79 -5.78 3.92
CA ARG A 21 -6.04 -6.26 4.54
C ARG A 21 -7.01 -6.88 3.53
N LYS A 22 -6.80 -6.61 2.24
CA LYS A 22 -7.65 -7.11 1.15
C LYS A 22 -7.08 -8.34 0.45
N LEU A 23 -5.84 -8.70 0.77
CA LEU A 23 -5.24 -9.94 0.28
C LEU A 23 -5.84 -11.16 1.02
N PRO A 24 -5.87 -12.33 0.37
CA PRO A 24 -5.48 -12.58 -1.03
C PRO A 24 -6.59 -12.24 -2.05
N ALA A 25 -7.76 -11.81 -1.59
CA ALA A 25 -8.94 -11.65 -2.44
C ALA A 25 -8.80 -10.53 -3.49
N ARG A 26 -8.13 -9.43 -3.15
CA ARG A 26 -7.94 -8.28 -4.06
C ARG A 26 -6.61 -7.58 -3.82
N GLU A 27 -5.95 -7.22 -4.92
CA GLU A 27 -4.81 -6.31 -4.93
C GLU A 27 -5.29 -4.87 -5.14
N VAL A 28 -5.18 -4.03 -4.10
CA VAL A 28 -5.60 -2.62 -4.15
C VAL A 28 -4.47 -1.75 -3.61
N TYR A 29 -4.10 -0.71 -4.35
CA TYR A 29 -3.10 0.26 -3.92
C TYR A 29 -3.75 1.54 -3.39
N VAL A 30 -3.22 2.04 -2.28
CA VAL A 30 -3.63 3.29 -1.63
C VAL A 30 -2.51 4.31 -1.81
N THR A 31 -2.88 5.50 -2.27
CA THR A 31 -1.94 6.60 -2.48
C THR A 31 -1.70 7.37 -1.18
N CYS A 32 -0.44 7.58 -0.81
CA CYS A 32 -0.02 8.45 0.27
C CYS A 32 0.71 9.67 -0.30
N ARG A 33 0.13 10.86 -0.16
CA ARG A 33 0.70 12.13 -0.67
C ARG A 33 1.61 12.84 0.33
N GLY A 34 1.78 12.28 1.53
CA GLY A 34 2.66 12.83 2.55
C GLY A 34 2.58 12.07 3.87
N ALA A 35 3.32 12.57 4.86
CA ALA A 35 3.53 11.88 6.14
C ALA A 35 2.22 11.52 6.88
N ARG A 36 1.19 12.37 6.83
CA ARG A 36 -0.10 12.09 7.48
C ARG A 36 -0.82 10.89 6.87
N ASP A 37 -0.79 10.75 5.55
CA ASP A 37 -1.40 9.61 4.85
C ASP A 37 -0.64 8.33 5.18
N THR A 38 0.69 8.39 5.15
CA THR A 38 1.56 7.25 5.47
C THR A 38 1.34 6.79 6.92
N ALA A 39 1.32 7.72 7.89
CA ALA A 39 1.07 7.40 9.29
C ALA A 39 -0.30 6.74 9.50
N ARG A 40 -1.34 7.22 8.78
CA ARG A 40 -2.67 6.60 8.80
C ARG A 40 -2.64 5.19 8.21
N ALA A 41 -1.95 4.99 7.09
CA ALA A 41 -1.84 3.69 6.44
C ALA A 41 -1.19 2.64 7.37
N ILE A 42 -0.12 3.01 8.08
CA ILE A 42 0.52 2.14 9.09
C ILE A 42 -0.44 1.87 10.25
N LYS A 43 -1.02 2.92 10.85
CA LYS A 43 -1.92 2.79 12.01
C LYS A 43 -3.15 1.92 11.72
N THR A 44 -3.65 1.97 10.49
CA THR A 44 -4.82 1.20 10.04
C THR A 44 -4.47 -0.13 9.39
N MET A 45 -3.20 -0.54 9.45
CA MET A 45 -2.66 -1.78 8.91
C MET A 45 -2.91 -1.97 7.41
N VAL A 46 -3.02 -0.88 6.64
CA VAL A 46 -2.95 -0.94 5.17
C VAL A 46 -1.63 -1.58 4.78
N VAL A 47 -0.54 -1.16 5.42
CA VAL A 47 0.78 -1.79 5.31
C VAL A 47 1.27 -2.19 6.72
N ARG A 48 1.94 -3.32 6.80
CA ARG A 48 2.56 -3.92 7.99
C ARG A 48 3.58 -4.97 7.58
#